data_AF-A0A8T5W1T1-F1
#
_entry.id   AF-A0A8T5W1T1-F1
#
_cell.length_a   1.000
_cell.length_b   1.000
_cell.length_c   1.000
_cell.angle_alpha   90.00
_cell.angle_beta   90.00
_cell.angle_gamma   90.00
#
_symmetry.space_group_name_H-M   'P 1'
#
loop_
_entity.id
_entity.type
_entity.pdbx_description
1 polymer ?
#
loop_
_entity_poly.entity_id
_entity_poly.type
_entity_poly.pdbx_seq_one_letter_code
_entity_poly.pdbx_strand_id
1 'polypeptide(L)'
;MSTGYLEAVSWKNVHIKDGFWGARLQVNREVILDYQYERMEETGRIDNFRRASGKKKGKFTGSFFNDSDVYKWLEAASYSLGTHPDKKLGHKVDRLIEEISGAQENDGYLNTYFILEKEKRFTNLRDKHELYCAGHLFEAAVAHHKATGKTSLLNVA
;
A
#
# COMPACT_ATOMS: atom_id res chain seq x y z
N MET A 1 -35.52 -4.37 8.73
CA MET A 1 -35.42 -4.37 10.19
C MET A 1 -33.99 -3.99 10.54
N SER A 2 -33.79 -2.85 11.23
CA SER A 2 -32.48 -2.49 11.78
C SER A 2 -32.13 -3.52 12.86
N THR A 3 -30.94 -4.13 12.77
CA THR A 3 -30.50 -5.24 13.64
C THR A 3 -30.12 -4.79 15.05
N GLY A 4 -30.33 -3.52 15.42
CA GLY A 4 -29.97 -2.97 16.74
C GLY A 4 -28.47 -2.80 16.98
N TYR A 5 -27.62 -3.18 16.02
CA TYR A 5 -26.18 -2.96 16.08
C TYR A 5 -25.82 -1.57 15.53
N LEU A 6 -24.82 -0.94 16.15
CA LEU A 6 -24.25 0.31 15.63
C LEU A 6 -23.47 0.02 14.35
N GLU A 7 -23.69 0.85 13.33
CA GLU A 7 -22.96 0.81 12.06
C GLU A 7 -21.95 1.95 11.99
N ALA A 8 -20.74 1.66 11.49
CA ALA A 8 -19.75 2.68 11.26
C ALA A 8 -20.18 3.60 10.11
N VAL A 9 -20.13 4.92 10.34
CA VAL A 9 -20.31 5.90 9.27
C VAL A 9 -19.07 5.89 8.38
N SER A 10 -19.24 5.62 7.08
CA SER A 10 -18.13 5.61 6.13
C SER A 10 -17.40 6.96 6.11
N TRP A 11 -16.07 6.94 6.08
CA TRP A 11 -15.24 8.14 5.96
C TRP A 11 -15.54 8.95 4.70
N LYS A 12 -16.02 8.28 3.63
CA LYS A 12 -16.43 8.93 2.37
C LYS A 12 -17.64 9.85 2.54
N ASN A 13 -18.44 9.64 3.59
CA ASN A 13 -19.63 10.42 3.89
C ASN A 13 -19.35 11.56 4.89
N VAL A 14 -18.12 11.66 5.40
CA VAL A 14 -17.72 12.66 6.40
C VAL A 14 -16.81 13.70 5.76
N HIS A 15 -17.22 14.96 5.80
CA HIS A 15 -16.48 16.08 5.19
C HIS A 15 -15.95 17.02 6.27
N ILE A 16 -14.66 16.90 6.57
CA ILE A 16 -13.94 17.80 7.49
C ILE A 16 -13.27 18.89 6.64
N LYS A 17 -13.79 20.11 6.68
CA LYS A 17 -13.35 21.21 5.79
C LYS A 17 -12.25 22.08 6.40
N ASP A 18 -12.29 22.31 7.71
CA ASP A 18 -11.48 23.30 8.39
C ASP A 18 -11.13 22.88 9.84
N GLY A 19 -10.57 23.81 10.60
CA GLY A 19 -10.18 23.61 11.99
C GLY A 19 -8.99 22.66 12.16
N PHE A 20 -8.90 22.08 13.36
CA PHE A 20 -7.76 21.27 13.76
C PHE A 20 -7.51 20.07 12.84
N TRP A 21 -8.55 19.31 12.52
CA TRP A 21 -8.44 18.11 11.67
C TRP A 21 -8.38 18.44 10.19
N GLY A 22 -9.06 19.48 9.71
CA GLY A 22 -8.98 19.93 8.33
C GLY A 22 -7.54 20.30 7.94
N ALA A 23 -6.83 21.03 8.80
CA ALA A 23 -5.43 21.39 8.58
C ALA A 23 -4.51 20.15 8.49
N ARG A 24 -4.74 19.13 9.33
CA ARG A 24 -3.94 17.87 9.31
C ARG A 24 -4.20 17.05 8.05
N LEU A 25 -5.46 16.93 7.62
CA LEU A 25 -5.83 16.23 6.39
C LEU A 25 -5.27 16.94 5.16
N GLN A 26 -5.29 18.27 5.15
CA GLN A 26 -4.69 19.08 4.10
C GLN A 26 -3.19 18.83 3.98
N VAL A 27 -2.44 18.95 5.09
CA VAL A 27 -0.98 18.70 5.10
C VAL A 27 -0.68 17.26 4.68
N ASN A 28 -1.49 16.29 5.12
CA ASN A 28 -1.30 14.90 4.72
C ASN A 28 -1.39 14.74 3.19
N ARG A 29 -2.45 15.28 2.58
CA ARG A 29 -2.70 15.20 1.14
C ARG A 29 -1.68 15.99 0.30
N GLU A 30 -1.38 17.21 0.70
CA GLU A 30 -0.62 18.18 -0.11
C GLU A 30 0.90 18.05 0.06
N VAL A 31 1.36 17.45 1.17
CA VAL A 31 2.80 17.38 1.49
C VAL A 31 3.22 15.95 1.83
N ILE A 32 2.59 15.33 2.83
CA ILE A 32 3.11 14.09 3.42
C ILE A 32 3.07 12.92 2.44
N LEU A 33 1.96 12.73 1.72
CA LEU A 33 1.84 11.63 0.76
C LEU A 33 2.91 11.73 -0.33
N ASP A 34 3.17 12.92 -0.84
CA ASP A 34 4.19 13.09 -1.88
C ASP A 34 5.61 12.84 -1.34
N TYR A 35 5.93 13.49 -0.22
CA TYR A 35 7.20 13.32 0.47
C TYR A 35 7.49 11.85 0.79
N GLN A 36 6.50 11.11 1.32
CA GLN A 36 6.66 9.69 1.63
C GLN A 36 6.91 8.86 0.37
N TYR A 37 6.19 9.11 -0.73
CA TYR A 37 6.42 8.43 -2.00
C TYR A 37 7.86 8.63 -2.47
N GLU A 38 8.34 9.86 -2.48
CA GLU A 38 9.72 10.20 -2.85
C GLU A 38 10.74 9.51 -1.94
N ARG A 39 10.52 9.52 -0.61
CA ARG A 39 11.40 8.80 0.32
C ARG A 39 11.43 7.30 0.01
N MET A 40 10.30 6.68 -0.34
CA MET A 40 10.25 5.25 -0.67
C MET A 40 10.97 4.91 -1.98
N GLU A 41 10.94 5.81 -2.97
CA GLU A 41 11.78 5.72 -4.18
C GLU A 41 13.27 5.82 -3.80
N GLU A 42 13.67 6.90 -3.12
CA GLU A 42 15.08 7.19 -2.80
C GLU A 42 15.73 6.11 -1.92
N THR A 43 14.97 5.56 -0.98
CA THR A 43 15.47 4.55 -0.04
C THR A 43 15.32 3.12 -0.55
N GLY A 44 14.84 2.96 -1.79
CA GLY A 44 14.81 1.69 -2.50
C GLY A 44 13.70 0.71 -2.08
N ARG A 45 12.67 1.18 -1.36
CA ARG A 45 11.51 0.35 -0.99
C ARG A 45 10.73 -0.07 -2.24
N ILE A 46 10.44 0.88 -3.13
CA ILE A 46 9.78 0.59 -4.41
C ILE A 46 10.70 -0.20 -5.35
N ASP A 47 12.00 0.09 -5.30
CA ASP A 47 12.99 -0.67 -6.08
C ASP A 47 13.05 -2.16 -5.69
N ASN A 48 12.69 -2.56 -4.46
CA ASN A 48 12.65 -3.97 -4.11
C ASN A 48 11.59 -4.73 -4.94
N PHE A 49 10.45 -4.12 -5.25
CA PHE A 49 9.46 -4.70 -6.17
C PHE A 49 10.01 -4.79 -7.60
N ARG A 50 10.74 -3.75 -8.05
CA ARG A 50 11.41 -3.77 -9.36
C ARG A 50 12.49 -4.84 -9.44
N ARG A 51 13.17 -5.16 -8.34
CA ARG A 51 14.16 -6.25 -8.27
C ARG A 51 13.50 -7.61 -8.25
N ALA A 52 12.45 -7.77 -7.44
CA ALA A 52 11.67 -9.01 -7.36
C ALA A 52 11.03 -9.38 -8.71
N SER A 53 10.55 -8.39 -9.47
CA SER A 53 10.02 -8.57 -10.83
C SER A 53 11.08 -8.70 -11.93
N GLY A 54 12.37 -8.54 -11.60
CA GLY A 54 13.47 -8.55 -12.58
C GLY A 54 13.61 -7.28 -13.43
N LYS A 55 12.74 -6.26 -13.27
CA LYS A 55 12.83 -4.94 -13.93
C LYS A 55 14.10 -4.17 -13.56
N LYS A 56 14.68 -4.46 -12.38
CA LYS A 56 15.93 -3.86 -11.90
C LYS A 56 16.88 -4.93 -11.39
N LYS A 57 18.15 -4.90 -11.81
CA LYS A 57 19.19 -5.80 -11.26
C LYS A 57 19.62 -5.35 -9.86
N GLY A 58 20.01 -6.30 -9.02
CA GLY A 58 20.57 -6.04 -7.70
C GLY A 58 20.03 -6.97 -6.63
N LYS A 59 20.54 -6.82 -5.40
CA LYS A 59 20.05 -7.55 -4.22
C LYS A 59 18.97 -6.73 -3.49
N PHE A 60 18.18 -7.40 -2.66
CA PHE A 60 17.27 -6.74 -1.72
C PHE A 60 17.99 -5.71 -0.83
N THR A 61 17.32 -4.61 -0.50
CA THR A 61 17.86 -3.57 0.40
C THR A 61 16.87 -3.19 1.51
N GLY A 62 17.40 -2.89 2.70
CA GLY A 62 16.61 -2.42 3.85
C GLY A 62 16.11 -3.54 4.75
N SER A 63 15.01 -3.29 5.47
CA SER A 63 14.41 -4.26 6.39
C SER A 63 13.47 -5.20 5.64
N PHE A 64 13.41 -6.48 6.03
CA PHE A 64 12.56 -7.50 5.41
C PHE A 64 11.04 -7.18 5.43
N PHE A 65 10.62 -6.19 6.23
CA PHE A 65 9.24 -5.68 6.27
C PHE A 65 9.02 -4.39 5.47
N ASN A 66 10.01 -3.91 4.70
CA ASN A 66 9.93 -2.65 3.96
C ASN A 66 8.77 -2.59 2.95
N ASP A 67 8.31 -3.74 2.44
CA ASP A 67 7.13 -3.81 1.58
C ASP A 67 5.89 -3.21 2.26
N SER A 68 5.78 -3.35 3.59
CA SER A 68 4.66 -2.78 4.35
C SER A 68 4.60 -1.26 4.28
N ASP A 69 5.72 -0.56 4.16
CA ASP A 69 5.72 0.91 4.03
C ASP A 69 5.02 1.34 2.75
N VAL A 70 5.23 0.57 1.67
CA VAL A 70 4.59 0.78 0.37
C VAL A 70 3.09 0.51 0.45
N TYR A 71 2.69 -0.57 1.13
CA TYR A 71 1.28 -0.91 1.31
C TYR A 71 0.54 0.10 2.20
N LYS A 72 1.11 0.50 3.34
CA LYS A 72 0.52 1.52 4.22
C LYS A 72 0.40 2.87 3.52
N TRP A 73 1.36 3.24 2.67
CA TRP A 73 1.24 4.44 1.84
C TRP A 73 0.10 4.33 0.83
N LEU A 74 -0.06 3.18 0.16
CA LEU A 74 -1.19 2.93 -0.74
C LEU A 74 -2.53 3.01 -0.02
N GLU A 75 -2.62 2.49 1.20
CA GLU A 75 -3.81 2.59 2.04
C GLU A 75 -4.15 4.07 2.34
N ALA A 76 -3.17 4.85 2.82
CA ALA A 76 -3.34 6.26 3.13
C ALA A 76 -3.72 7.09 1.88
N ALA A 77 -3.04 6.85 0.75
CA ALA A 77 -3.35 7.48 -0.53
C ALA A 77 -4.77 7.14 -0.99
N SER A 78 -5.20 5.90 -0.80
CA SER A 78 -6.56 5.46 -1.15
C SER A 78 -7.62 6.16 -0.31
N TYR A 79 -7.44 6.29 1.01
CA TYR A 79 -8.35 7.08 1.83
C TYR A 79 -8.42 8.55 1.39
N SER A 80 -7.29 9.14 1.02
CA SER A 80 -7.24 10.50 0.48
C SER A 80 -8.03 10.61 -0.84
N LEU A 81 -7.80 9.71 -1.80
CA LEU A 81 -8.53 9.68 -3.08
C LEU A 81 -10.04 9.47 -2.90
N GLY A 82 -10.45 8.70 -1.89
CA GLY A 82 -11.86 8.43 -1.61
C GLY A 82 -12.66 9.64 -1.11
N THR A 83 -11.99 10.68 -0.63
CA THR A 83 -12.60 11.94 -0.15
C THR A 83 -12.19 13.16 -0.97
N HIS A 84 -11.04 13.09 -1.66
CA HIS A 84 -10.48 14.16 -2.46
C HIS A 84 -9.81 13.59 -3.71
N PRO A 85 -10.56 13.41 -4.80
CA PRO A 85 -10.01 12.89 -6.05
C PRO A 85 -8.86 13.75 -6.58
N ASP A 86 -7.70 13.13 -6.80
CA ASP A 86 -6.50 13.77 -7.32
C ASP A 86 -5.88 12.88 -8.40
N LYS A 87 -5.80 13.40 -9.63
CA LYS A 87 -5.26 12.66 -10.77
C LYS A 87 -3.78 12.32 -10.60
N LYS A 88 -2.97 13.23 -10.06
CA LYS A 88 -1.53 13.03 -9.87
C LYS A 88 -1.27 11.94 -8.84
N LEU A 89 -1.98 11.98 -7.72
CA LEU A 89 -1.91 10.93 -6.70
C LEU A 89 -2.42 9.59 -7.26
N GLY A 90 -3.53 9.61 -8.00
CA GLY A 90 -4.08 8.43 -8.67
C GLY A 90 -3.07 7.75 -9.61
N HIS A 91 -2.32 8.52 -10.40
CA HIS A 91 -1.27 7.97 -11.26
C HIS A 91 -0.12 7.34 -10.46
N LYS A 92 0.28 7.91 -9.32
CA LYS A 92 1.29 7.31 -8.44
C LYS A 92 0.80 6.00 -7.83
N VAL A 93 -0.46 5.96 -7.39
CA VAL A 93 -1.12 4.74 -6.88
C VAL A 93 -1.16 3.66 -7.96
N ASP A 94 -1.66 3.97 -9.15
CA ASP A 94 -1.77 3.00 -10.25
C ASP A 94 -0.39 2.44 -10.63
N ARG A 95 0.62 3.31 -10.79
CA ARG A 95 2.00 2.89 -11.08
C ARG A 95 2.58 1.99 -9.99
N LEU A 96 2.31 2.30 -8.73
CA LEU A 96 2.83 1.50 -7.62
C LEU A 96 2.18 0.11 -7.59
N ILE A 97 0.87 0.02 -7.87
CA ILE A 97 0.17 -1.26 -8.02
C ILE A 97 0.75 -2.09 -9.18
N GLU A 98 1.16 -1.46 -10.28
CA GLU A 98 1.85 -2.16 -11.39
C GLU A 98 3.22 -2.72 -10.98
N GLU A 99 3.98 -2.02 -10.12
CA GLU A 99 5.25 -2.55 -9.60
C GLU A 99 5.02 -3.72 -8.64
N ILE A 100 4.00 -3.62 -7.78
CA ILE A 100 3.60 -4.66 -6.82
C ILE A 100 3.12 -5.92 -7.56
N SER A 101 2.15 -5.76 -8.46
CA SER A 101 1.60 -6.88 -9.25
C SER A 101 2.66 -7.56 -10.11
N GLY A 102 3.57 -6.79 -10.72
CA GLY A 102 4.66 -7.35 -11.51
C GLY A 102 5.69 -8.14 -10.68
N ALA A 103 5.74 -7.94 -9.37
CA ALA A 103 6.61 -8.69 -8.46
C ALA A 103 5.96 -9.96 -7.91
N GLN A 104 4.63 -10.10 -7.99
CA GLN A 104 3.94 -11.29 -7.48
C GLN A 104 4.30 -12.53 -8.31
N GLU A 105 4.55 -13.63 -7.63
CA GLU A 105 4.84 -14.90 -8.30
C GLU A 105 3.57 -15.64 -8.74
N ASN A 106 3.74 -16.64 -9.61
CA ASN A 106 2.63 -17.39 -10.20
C ASN A 106 1.77 -18.14 -9.17
N ASP A 107 2.33 -18.47 -7.99
CA ASP A 107 1.62 -19.10 -6.88
C ASP A 107 0.92 -18.08 -5.96
N GLY A 108 0.97 -16.80 -6.31
CA GLY A 108 0.44 -15.68 -5.54
C GLY A 108 1.39 -15.14 -4.48
N TYR A 109 2.56 -15.75 -4.27
CA TYR A 109 3.50 -15.31 -3.24
C TYR A 109 4.01 -13.89 -3.50
N LEU A 110 3.94 -13.03 -2.48
CA LEU A 110 4.44 -11.66 -2.56
C LEU A 110 5.12 -11.21 -1.25
N ASN A 111 6.44 -11.29 -1.26
CA ASN A 111 7.32 -10.58 -0.32
C ASN A 111 8.67 -10.43 -1.01
N THR A 112 9.11 -9.19 -1.27
CA THR A 112 10.25 -8.93 -2.15
C THR A 112 11.57 -9.48 -1.62
N TYR A 113 11.75 -9.58 -0.30
CA TYR A 113 12.93 -10.21 0.30
C TYR A 113 12.96 -11.71 -0.01
N PHE A 114 11.87 -12.42 0.27
CA PHE A 114 11.77 -13.87 0.11
C PHE A 114 11.54 -14.32 -1.34
N ILE A 115 11.17 -13.43 -2.26
CA ILE A 115 11.24 -13.72 -3.70
C ILE A 115 12.70 -13.87 -4.15
N LEU A 116 13.60 -13.07 -3.58
CA LEU A 116 15.04 -13.16 -3.85
C LEU A 116 15.76 -14.22 -3.00
N GLU A 117 15.11 -14.72 -1.94
CA GLU A 117 15.61 -15.74 -1.00
C GLU A 117 14.61 -16.90 -0.85
N LYS A 118 14.17 -17.49 -1.98
CA LYS A 118 13.00 -18.40 -2.05
C LYS A 118 13.05 -19.59 -1.08
N GLU A 119 14.22 -20.16 -0.85
CA GLU A 119 14.42 -21.32 0.04
C GLU A 119 14.06 -21.02 1.51
N LYS A 120 13.90 -19.74 1.88
CA LYS A 120 13.62 -19.31 3.27
C LYS A 120 12.16 -18.99 3.54
N ARG A 121 11.27 -19.09 2.55
CA ARG A 121 9.83 -18.78 2.71
C ARG A 121 9.21 -19.55 3.88
N PHE A 122 8.46 -18.85 4.70
CA PHE A 122 7.70 -19.37 5.84
C PHE A 122 8.53 -20.13 6.88
N THR A 123 9.86 -19.99 6.87
CA THR A 123 10.74 -20.67 7.84
C THR A 123 10.84 -19.93 9.18
N ASN A 124 10.50 -18.64 9.23
CA ASN A 124 10.49 -17.84 10.48
C ASN A 124 9.36 -16.80 10.48
N LEU A 125 8.14 -17.27 10.74
CA LEU A 125 6.96 -16.39 10.88
C LEU A 125 7.03 -15.46 12.09
N ARG A 126 7.78 -15.83 13.13
CA ARG A 126 7.89 -15.03 14.37
C ARG A 126 8.56 -13.68 14.12
N ASP A 127 9.65 -13.69 13.36
CA ASP A 127 10.54 -12.51 13.26
C ASP A 127 10.61 -11.92 11.85
N LYS A 128 10.26 -12.66 10.78
CA LYS A 128 10.55 -12.23 9.40
C LYS A 128 9.37 -11.62 8.62
N HIS A 129 8.23 -11.41 9.29
CA HIS A 129 7.18 -10.49 8.83
C HIS A 129 6.52 -10.81 7.47
N GLU A 130 6.55 -12.06 7.00
CA GLU A 130 5.82 -12.46 5.79
C GLU A 130 4.32 -12.18 5.91
N LEU A 131 3.70 -12.67 6.99
CA LEU A 131 2.27 -12.45 7.25
C LEU A 131 1.96 -11.00 7.64
N TYR A 132 2.91 -10.29 8.25
CA TYR A 132 2.77 -8.86 8.56
C TYR A 132 2.67 -8.02 7.28
N CYS A 133 3.56 -8.28 6.32
CA CYS A 133 3.50 -7.62 5.02
C CYS A 133 2.24 -7.98 4.25
N ALA A 134 1.82 -9.25 4.27
CA ALA A 134 0.56 -9.68 3.65
C ALA A 134 -0.66 -8.98 4.28
N GLY A 135 -0.70 -8.85 5.61
CA GLY A 135 -1.76 -8.11 6.30
C GLY A 135 -1.90 -6.67 5.81
N HIS A 136 -0.79 -5.94 5.71
CA HIS A 136 -0.82 -4.57 5.20
C HIS A 136 -1.16 -4.47 3.71
N LEU A 137 -0.80 -5.48 2.90
CA LEU A 137 -1.28 -5.57 1.52
C LEU A 137 -2.81 -5.67 1.47
N PHE A 138 -3.40 -6.50 2.33
CA PHE A 138 -4.86 -6.69 2.38
C PHE A 138 -5.59 -5.42 2.82
N GLU A 139 -5.07 -4.70 3.83
CA GLU A 139 -5.61 -3.41 4.26
C GLU A 139 -5.59 -2.39 3.11
N ALA A 140 -4.45 -2.26 2.43
CA ALA A 140 -4.29 -1.37 1.29
C ALA A 140 -5.23 -1.72 0.13
N ALA A 141 -5.36 -3.02 -0.18
CA ALA A 141 -6.24 -3.51 -1.24
C ALA A 141 -7.71 -3.18 -0.98
N VAL A 142 -8.19 -3.41 0.25
CA VAL A 142 -9.56 -3.09 0.65
C VAL A 142 -9.80 -1.58 0.62
N ALA A 143 -8.87 -0.77 1.14
CA ALA A 143 -8.96 0.68 1.11
C ALA A 143 -9.00 1.21 -0.33
N HIS A 144 -8.12 0.72 -1.20
CA HIS A 144 -8.06 1.07 -2.62
C HIS A 144 -9.37 0.73 -3.34
N HIS A 145 -9.89 -0.48 -3.13
CA HIS A 145 -11.15 -0.89 -3.73
C HIS A 145 -12.33 -0.02 -3.26
N LYS A 146 -12.45 0.24 -1.95
CA LYS A 146 -13.52 1.10 -1.40
C LYS A 146 -13.43 2.55 -1.88
N ALA A 147 -12.20 3.06 -2.09
CA ALA A 147 -11.96 4.41 -2.58
C ALA A 147 -12.29 4.57 -4.06
N THR A 148 -11.81 3.64 -4.89
CA THR A 148 -11.78 3.80 -6.37
C THR A 148 -12.74 2.89 -7.13
N GLY A 149 -13.24 1.83 -6.52
CA GLY A 149 -14.00 0.75 -7.17
C GLY A 149 -13.14 -0.20 -8.02
N LYS A 150 -11.85 0.09 -8.23
CA LYS A 150 -10.94 -0.77 -9.00
C LYS A 150 -10.56 -2.02 -8.20
N THR A 151 -10.24 -3.11 -8.89
CA THR A 151 -9.79 -4.37 -8.30
C THR A 151 -8.32 -4.67 -8.56
N SER A 152 -7.56 -3.74 -9.16
CA SER A 152 -6.16 -3.97 -9.56
C SER A 152 -5.27 -4.42 -8.40
N LEU A 153 -5.38 -3.78 -7.23
CA LEU A 153 -4.67 -4.22 -6.01
C LEU A 153 -5.40 -5.36 -5.29
N LEU A 154 -6.73 -5.42 -5.39
CA LEU A 154 -7.55 -6.45 -4.76
C LEU A 154 -7.32 -7.84 -5.35
N ASN A 155 -6.99 -7.94 -6.64
CA ASN A 155 -6.67 -9.21 -7.29
C ASN A 155 -5.25 -9.70 -6.96
N VAL A 156 -4.38 -8.82 -6.44
CA VAL A 156 -3.03 -9.17 -5.98
C VAL A 156 -3.06 -9.67 -4.54
N ALA A 157 -3.91 -9.07 -3.71
CA ALA A 157 -4.17 -9.46 -2.33
C ALA A 157 -4.92 -10.80 -2.24
#